data_AF-A0AAJ4YAT2-F1
#
_entry.id   AF-A0AAJ4YAT2-F1
#
_cell.length_a   1.000
_cell.length_b   1.000
_cell.length_c   1.000
_cell.angle_alpha   90.00
_cell.angle_beta   90.00
_cell.angle_gamma   90.00
#
_symmetry.space_group_name_H-M   'P 1'
#
loop_
_entity.id
_entity.type
_entity.pdbx_description
1 polymer ?
#
loop_
_entity_poly.entity_id
_entity_poly.type
_entity_poly.pdbx_seq_one_letter_code
_entity_poly.pdbx_strand_id
1 'polypeptide(L)'
;MTDHTGRAALEQGELHLVAREFDKLRAQIDVPQSPSGLLDLVAASKQLAALTGLVKELSDEVLFRAADKAPGLDFGPVIYAYTTGAVPAGRAMENYTEAYAQFGFLRRFAEAPDSADLRDAREAAFRVVQERMELVRNDLQEVSDTLRGAADRLDGTPPRVLAALNRSARPTNSIYRLPADSPAPGPVRLAYTPAPRHGR
;
A
#
# COMPACT_ATOMS: atom_id res chain seq x y z
N MET A 1 29.63 21.45 -2.48
CA MET A 1 29.35 20.28 -1.64
C MET A 1 27.87 20.34 -1.34
N THR A 2 27.08 19.61 -2.10
CA THR A 2 25.64 19.82 -2.24
C THR A 2 24.86 19.13 -1.12
N ASP A 3 23.89 19.86 -0.58
CA ASP A 3 23.01 19.52 0.55
C ASP A 3 21.93 18.48 0.17
N HIS A 4 22.34 17.41 -0.53
CA HIS A 4 21.41 16.39 -1.04
C HIS A 4 20.87 15.50 0.09
N THR A 5 21.63 15.32 1.16
CA THR A 5 21.24 14.49 2.32
C THR A 5 20.16 15.17 3.16
N GLY A 6 20.24 16.49 3.36
CA GLY A 6 19.22 17.24 4.11
C GLY A 6 17.87 17.21 3.40
N ARG A 7 17.85 17.35 2.07
CA ARG A 7 16.61 17.35 1.30
C ARG A 7 15.98 15.96 1.16
N ALA A 8 16.77 14.91 0.94
CA ALA A 8 16.22 13.55 0.89
C ALA A 8 15.51 13.18 2.20
N ALA A 9 16.09 13.56 3.35
CA ALA A 9 15.47 13.36 4.66
C ALA A 9 14.16 14.18 4.82
N LEU A 10 14.09 15.39 4.25
CA LEU A 10 12.87 16.19 4.24
C LEU A 10 11.77 15.51 3.40
N GLU A 11 12.07 15.12 2.16
CA GLU A 11 11.09 14.48 1.28
C GLU A 11 10.60 13.13 1.85
N GLN A 12 11.50 12.36 2.47
CA GLN A 12 11.13 11.16 3.22
C GLN A 12 10.19 11.48 4.39
N GLY A 13 10.49 12.54 5.14
CA GLY A 13 9.65 13.03 6.22
C GLY A 13 8.25 13.38 5.74
N GLU A 14 8.13 14.13 4.65
CA GLU A 14 6.84 14.52 4.06
C GLU A 14 6.02 13.31 3.61
N LEU A 15 6.62 12.34 2.91
CA LEU A 15 5.93 11.12 2.51
C LEU A 15 5.40 10.33 3.73
N HIS A 16 6.17 10.25 4.81
CA HIS A 16 5.71 9.63 6.06
C HIS A 16 4.60 10.43 6.74
N LEU A 17 4.64 11.76 6.68
CA LEU A 17 3.60 12.63 7.23
C LEU A 17 2.28 12.41 6.50
N VAL A 18 2.28 12.47 5.17
CA VAL A 18 1.08 12.23 4.36
C VAL A 18 0.54 10.81 4.62
N ALA A 19 1.40 9.80 4.65
CA ALA A 19 0.99 8.43 5.00
C ALA A 19 0.32 8.33 6.38
N ARG A 20 0.76 9.13 7.37
CA ARG A 20 0.13 9.16 8.70
C ARG A 20 -1.26 9.79 8.66
N GLU A 21 -1.50 10.80 7.83
CA GLU A 21 -2.82 11.41 7.70
C GLU A 21 -3.84 10.43 7.09
N PHE A 22 -3.43 9.64 6.09
CA PHE A 22 -4.26 8.55 5.56
C PHE A 22 -4.57 7.48 6.62
N ASP A 23 -3.59 7.09 7.43
CA ASP A 23 -3.81 6.16 8.56
C ASP A 23 -4.75 6.72 9.62
N LYS A 24 -4.64 8.02 9.94
CA LYS A 24 -5.55 8.68 10.89
C LYS A 24 -6.97 8.66 10.37
N LEU A 25 -7.18 8.98 9.09
CA LEU A 25 -8.51 8.91 8.49
C LEU A 25 -9.04 7.47 8.48
N ARG A 26 -8.22 6.51 8.09
CA ARG A 26 -8.57 5.08 8.14
C ARG A 26 -8.99 4.64 9.54
N ALA A 27 -8.30 5.09 10.58
CA ALA A 27 -8.62 4.77 11.96
C ALA A 27 -9.94 5.39 12.45
N GLN A 28 -10.41 6.46 11.80
CA GLN A 28 -11.71 7.10 12.08
C GLN A 28 -12.88 6.47 11.30
N ILE A 29 -12.58 5.67 10.28
CA ILE A 29 -13.58 5.02 9.43
C ILE A 29 -13.85 3.63 10.01
N ASP A 30 -14.99 3.49 10.67
CA ASP A 30 -15.47 2.22 11.20
C ASP A 30 -16.38 1.49 10.21
N VAL A 31 -16.29 0.16 10.20
CA VAL A 31 -17.20 -0.69 9.43
C VAL A 31 -18.36 -1.06 10.34
N PRO A 32 -19.59 -0.59 10.04
CA PRO A 32 -20.73 -0.84 10.90
C PRO A 32 -21.05 -2.34 10.95
N GLN A 33 -21.19 -2.90 12.14
CA GLN A 33 -21.54 -4.33 12.32
C GLN A 33 -23.06 -4.56 12.38
N SER A 34 -23.81 -3.50 12.62
CA SER A 34 -25.27 -3.49 12.65
C SER A 34 -25.82 -2.16 12.13
N PRO A 35 -27.11 -2.09 11.74
CA PRO A 35 -27.72 -0.84 11.29
C PRO A 35 -27.66 0.30 12.32
N SER A 36 -27.65 -0.02 13.62
CA SER A 36 -27.53 0.99 14.69
C SER A 36 -26.13 1.62 14.77
N GLY A 37 -25.12 0.99 14.17
CA GLY A 37 -23.75 1.51 14.08
C GLY A 37 -23.49 2.37 12.84
N LEU A 38 -24.51 2.64 12.02
CA LEU A 38 -24.36 3.50 10.85
C LEU A 38 -24.05 4.94 11.26
N LEU A 39 -23.17 5.57 10.48
CA LEU A 39 -22.92 6.99 10.61
C LEU A 39 -24.16 7.79 10.21
N ASP A 40 -24.41 8.88 10.93
CA ASP A 40 -25.33 9.89 10.44
C ASP A 40 -24.72 10.64 9.23
N LEU A 41 -25.57 11.32 8.44
CA LEU A 41 -25.07 12.03 7.26
C LEU A 41 -24.08 13.15 7.58
N VAL A 42 -24.12 13.75 8.77
CA VAL A 42 -23.18 14.82 9.13
C VAL A 42 -21.78 14.22 9.35
N ALA A 43 -21.70 13.11 10.09
CA ALA A 43 -20.46 12.38 10.29
C ALA A 43 -19.93 11.81 8.97
N ALA A 44 -20.80 11.23 8.14
CA ALA A 44 -20.41 10.75 6.82
C ALA A 44 -19.92 11.89 5.91
N SER A 45 -20.55 13.07 5.95
CA SER A 45 -20.10 14.24 5.18
C SER A 45 -18.71 14.71 5.61
N LYS A 46 -18.43 14.71 6.91
CA LYS A 46 -17.13 15.11 7.47
C LYS A 46 -16.02 14.16 7.02
N GLN A 47 -16.27 12.86 7.04
CA GLN A 47 -15.31 11.86 6.56
C GLN A 47 -15.08 11.98 5.05
N LEU A 48 -16.13 12.18 4.24
CA LEU A 48 -15.99 12.43 2.80
C LEU A 48 -15.16 13.70 2.51
N ALA A 49 -15.41 14.78 3.26
CA ALA A 49 -14.65 16.02 3.13
C ALA A 49 -13.18 15.82 3.52
N ALA A 50 -12.90 15.08 4.58
CA ALA A 50 -11.54 14.74 4.99
C ALA A 50 -10.82 13.93 3.91
N LEU A 51 -11.47 12.90 3.36
CA LEU A 51 -10.90 12.09 2.28
C LEU A 51 -10.61 12.92 1.03
N THR A 52 -11.55 13.78 0.64
CA THR A 52 -11.38 14.69 -0.50
C THR A 52 -10.20 15.65 -0.28
N GLY A 53 -10.02 16.13 0.95
CA GLY A 53 -8.87 16.94 1.35
C GLY A 53 -7.54 16.22 1.13
N LEU A 54 -7.42 14.98 1.59
CA LEU A 54 -6.20 14.20 1.40
C LEU A 54 -5.91 13.87 -0.07
N VAL A 55 -6.94 13.58 -0.88
CA VAL A 55 -6.76 13.38 -2.33
C VAL A 55 -6.25 14.66 -3.00
N LYS A 56 -6.79 15.81 -2.60
CA LYS A 56 -6.32 17.12 -3.08
C LYS A 56 -4.86 17.35 -2.71
N GLU A 57 -4.48 17.06 -1.46
CA GLU A 57 -3.09 17.18 -1.00
C GLU A 57 -2.12 16.39 -1.88
N LEU A 58 -2.45 15.13 -2.23
CA LEU A 58 -1.62 14.35 -3.16
C LEU A 58 -1.40 15.07 -4.51
N SER A 59 -2.46 15.67 -5.06
CA SER A 59 -2.38 16.38 -6.35
C SER A 59 -1.62 17.71 -6.26
N ASP A 60 -1.80 18.45 -5.16
CA ASP A 60 -1.08 19.70 -4.89
C ASP A 60 0.43 19.43 -4.78
N GLU A 61 0.79 18.33 -4.13
CA GLU A 61 2.16 17.95 -3.85
C GLU A 61 2.92 17.52 -5.12
N VAL A 62 2.21 16.89 -6.05
CA VAL A 62 2.67 16.63 -7.43
C VAL A 62 2.82 17.93 -8.20
N LEU A 63 1.82 18.81 -8.17
CA LEU A 63 1.85 20.09 -8.89
C LEU A 63 3.02 20.96 -8.42
N PHE A 64 3.20 21.08 -7.10
CA PHE A 64 4.27 21.84 -6.48
C PHE A 64 5.65 21.37 -6.96
N ARG A 65 5.91 20.05 -6.93
CA ARG A 65 7.19 19.47 -7.37
C ARG A 65 7.40 19.51 -8.88
N ALA A 66 6.34 19.33 -9.66
CA ALA A 66 6.43 19.40 -11.12
C ALA A 66 6.67 20.83 -11.63
N ALA A 67 6.20 21.84 -10.88
CA ALA A 67 6.42 23.25 -11.20
C ALA A 67 7.81 23.74 -10.78
N ASP A 68 8.45 23.11 -9.78
CA ASP A 68 9.81 23.45 -9.35
C ASP A 68 10.84 23.02 -10.43
N LYS A 69 11.44 24.02 -11.09
CA LYS A 69 12.46 23.83 -12.13
C LYS A 69 13.88 24.08 -11.62
N ALA A 70 14.08 24.05 -10.32
CA ALA A 70 15.40 24.30 -9.74
C ALA A 70 16.44 23.29 -10.29
N PRO A 71 17.55 23.77 -10.89
CA PRO A 71 18.56 22.90 -11.49
C PRO A 71 19.22 21.97 -10.47
N GLY A 72 19.29 20.67 -10.78
CA GLY A 72 20.00 19.67 -9.96
C GLY A 72 19.14 18.93 -8.93
N LEU A 73 17.80 19.08 -8.99
CA LEU A 73 16.85 18.37 -8.14
C LEU A 73 16.06 17.35 -8.96
N ASP A 74 16.16 16.07 -8.58
CA ASP A 74 15.35 15.01 -9.17
C ASP A 74 14.16 14.70 -8.26
N PHE A 75 13.01 15.31 -8.55
CA PHE A 75 11.75 15.00 -7.88
C PHE A 75 11.03 13.78 -8.47
N GLY A 76 11.57 13.15 -9.51
CA GLY A 76 10.94 12.03 -10.21
C GLY A 76 10.46 10.93 -9.25
N PRO A 77 11.29 10.44 -8.31
CA PRO A 77 10.87 9.43 -7.34
C PRO A 77 9.72 9.87 -6.42
N VAL A 78 9.72 11.13 -5.97
CA VAL A 78 8.69 11.66 -5.06
C VAL A 78 7.38 11.91 -5.80
N ILE A 79 7.44 12.47 -7.00
CA ILE A 79 6.28 12.63 -7.89
C ILE A 79 5.67 11.26 -8.20
N TYR A 80 6.50 10.25 -8.49
CA TYR A 80 6.03 8.89 -8.74
C TYR A 80 5.35 8.28 -7.50
N ALA A 81 5.86 8.54 -6.30
CA ALA A 81 5.24 8.09 -5.06
C ALA A 81 3.82 8.66 -4.88
N TYR A 82 3.65 9.97 -5.02
CA TYR A 82 2.34 10.61 -4.88
C TYR A 82 1.35 10.20 -5.98
N THR A 83 1.80 10.14 -7.22
CA THR A 83 0.94 9.72 -8.34
C THR A 83 0.51 8.25 -8.23
N THR A 84 1.39 7.37 -7.74
CA THR A 84 1.04 5.97 -7.48
C THR A 84 0.09 5.85 -6.28
N GLY A 85 0.32 6.61 -5.20
CA GLY A 85 -0.58 6.68 -4.05
C GLY A 85 -1.96 7.27 -4.37
N ALA A 86 -2.06 8.13 -5.38
CA ALA A 86 -3.33 8.70 -5.82
C ALA A 86 -4.30 7.65 -6.40
N VAL A 87 -3.80 6.53 -6.91
CA VAL A 87 -4.63 5.46 -7.47
C VAL A 87 -5.51 4.79 -6.40
N PRO A 88 -4.97 4.20 -5.31
CA PRO A 88 -5.79 3.70 -4.21
C PRO A 88 -6.61 4.81 -3.54
N ALA A 89 -6.11 6.05 -3.45
CA ALA A 89 -6.89 7.16 -2.90
C ALA A 89 -8.16 7.46 -3.73
N GLY A 90 -8.06 7.36 -5.06
CA GLY A 90 -9.20 7.48 -5.97
C GLY A 90 -10.22 6.35 -5.78
N ARG A 91 -9.77 5.11 -5.60
CA ARG A 91 -10.67 3.97 -5.30
C ARG A 91 -11.35 4.13 -3.94
N ALA A 92 -10.63 4.62 -2.93
CA ALA A 92 -11.22 4.95 -1.64
C ALA A 92 -12.33 6.00 -1.80
N MET A 93 -12.13 7.04 -2.61
CA MET A 93 -13.16 8.03 -2.91
C MET A 93 -14.38 7.41 -3.60
N GLU A 94 -14.17 6.58 -4.62
CA GLU A 94 -15.25 5.87 -5.33
C GLU A 94 -16.08 5.04 -4.34
N ASN A 95 -15.43 4.13 -3.61
CA ASN A 95 -16.09 3.28 -2.62
C ASN A 95 -16.82 4.10 -1.56
N TYR A 96 -16.21 5.17 -1.04
CA TYR A 96 -16.86 6.01 -0.03
C TYR A 96 -18.09 6.72 -0.60
N THR A 97 -18.03 7.25 -1.82
CA THR A 97 -19.17 7.94 -2.43
C THR A 97 -20.35 7.00 -2.72
N GLU A 98 -20.07 5.73 -3.02
CA GLU A 98 -21.11 4.72 -3.14
C GLU A 98 -21.77 4.41 -1.78
N ALA A 99 -20.99 4.24 -0.71
CA ALA A 99 -21.53 4.13 0.65
C ALA A 99 -22.32 5.38 1.06
N TYR A 100 -21.83 6.55 0.67
CA TYR A 100 -22.45 7.85 0.96
C TYR A 100 -23.85 7.98 0.35
N ALA A 101 -24.04 7.49 -0.88
CA ALA A 101 -25.36 7.41 -1.49
C ALA A 101 -26.32 6.52 -0.69
N GLN A 102 -25.83 5.40 -0.15
CA GLN A 102 -26.63 4.50 0.68
C GLN A 102 -27.00 5.12 2.03
N PHE A 103 -26.11 5.89 2.68
CA PHE A 103 -26.48 6.65 3.87
C PHE A 103 -27.65 7.61 3.59
N GLY A 104 -27.65 8.25 2.42
CA GLY A 104 -28.75 9.12 1.99
C GLY A 104 -30.06 8.37 1.81
N PHE A 105 -30.02 7.20 1.17
CA PHE A 105 -31.17 6.31 1.02
C PHE A 105 -31.73 5.88 2.38
N LEU A 106 -30.87 5.36 3.26
CA LEU A 106 -31.27 4.86 4.58
C LEU A 106 -31.87 5.97 5.45
N ARG A 107 -31.29 7.18 5.43
CA ARG A 107 -31.87 8.34 6.13
C ARG A 107 -33.23 8.73 5.56
N ARG A 108 -33.38 8.81 4.24
CA ARG A 108 -34.64 9.20 3.59
C ARG A 108 -35.79 8.28 4.01
N PHE A 109 -35.50 7.00 4.15
CA PHE A 109 -36.49 5.99 4.45
C PHE A 109 -36.44 5.50 5.90
N ALA A 110 -35.78 6.19 6.84
CA ALA A 110 -35.68 5.71 8.22
C ALA A 110 -37.05 5.55 8.91
N GLU A 111 -37.94 6.54 8.71
CA GLU A 111 -39.28 6.60 9.34
C GLU A 111 -40.41 6.10 8.44
N ALA A 112 -40.09 5.60 7.25
CA ALA A 112 -41.10 5.11 6.32
C ALA A 112 -41.73 3.80 6.86
N PRO A 113 -43.07 3.61 6.71
CA PRO A 113 -43.72 2.37 7.14
C PRO A 113 -43.08 1.13 6.52
N ASP A 114 -42.93 0.08 7.31
CA ASP A 114 -42.33 -1.16 6.84
C ASP A 114 -43.23 -1.84 5.79
N SER A 115 -42.64 -2.09 4.62
CA SER A 115 -43.11 -3.07 3.65
C SER A 115 -42.04 -4.16 3.49
N ALA A 116 -42.39 -5.31 2.91
CA ALA A 116 -41.40 -6.35 2.61
C ALA A 116 -40.26 -5.79 1.73
N ASP A 117 -40.64 -5.17 0.61
CA ASP A 117 -39.68 -4.59 -0.35
C ASP A 117 -38.77 -3.54 0.29
N LEU A 118 -39.32 -2.69 1.18
CA LEU A 118 -38.51 -1.64 1.82
C LEU A 118 -37.54 -2.21 2.86
N ARG A 119 -37.94 -3.26 3.59
CA ARG A 119 -37.03 -3.96 4.51
C ARG A 119 -35.88 -4.59 3.74
N ASP A 120 -36.17 -5.28 2.64
CA ASP A 120 -35.14 -5.90 1.79
C ASP A 120 -34.21 -4.84 1.19
N ALA A 121 -34.76 -3.70 0.73
CA ALA A 121 -33.97 -2.60 0.19
C ALA A 121 -33.06 -1.95 1.26
N ARG A 122 -33.55 -1.75 2.49
CA ARG A 122 -32.72 -1.24 3.60
C ARG A 122 -31.61 -2.22 3.98
N GLU A 123 -31.91 -3.52 3.99
CA GLU A 123 -30.89 -4.54 4.26
C GLU A 123 -29.82 -4.58 3.16
N ALA A 124 -30.22 -4.52 1.89
CA ALA A 124 -29.30 -4.46 0.76
C ALA A 124 -28.41 -3.20 0.83
N ALA A 125 -29.00 -2.03 1.08
CA ALA A 125 -28.26 -0.78 1.25
C ALA A 125 -27.27 -0.86 2.42
N PHE A 126 -27.66 -1.46 3.54
CA PHE A 126 -26.77 -1.68 4.68
C PHE A 126 -25.57 -2.56 4.31
N ARG A 127 -25.79 -3.68 3.60
CA ARG A 127 -24.70 -4.56 3.14
C ARG A 127 -23.73 -3.85 2.21
N VAL A 128 -24.24 -3.03 1.28
CA VAL A 128 -23.40 -2.20 0.41
C VAL A 128 -22.55 -1.24 1.23
N VAL A 129 -23.12 -0.56 2.26
CA VAL A 129 -22.32 0.29 3.15
C VAL A 129 -21.19 -0.51 3.81
N GLN A 130 -21.47 -1.68 4.36
CA GLN A 130 -20.45 -2.50 5.02
C GLN A 130 -19.29 -2.85 4.08
N GLU A 131 -19.62 -3.43 2.92
CA GLU A 131 -18.63 -3.82 1.91
C GLU A 131 -17.80 -2.63 1.45
N ARG A 132 -18.46 -1.51 1.11
CA ARG A 132 -17.75 -0.33 0.63
C ARG A 132 -16.86 0.29 1.69
N MET A 133 -17.30 0.34 2.95
CA MET A 133 -16.48 0.88 4.05
C MET A 133 -15.26 -0.01 4.35
N GLU A 134 -15.37 -1.33 4.19
CA GLU A 134 -14.20 -2.24 4.23
C GLU A 134 -13.21 -1.93 3.12
N LEU A 135 -13.69 -1.78 1.89
CA LEU A 135 -12.84 -1.44 0.74
C LEU A 135 -12.16 -0.09 0.92
N VAL A 136 -12.86 0.94 1.42
CA VAL A 136 -12.26 2.23 1.76
C VAL A 136 -11.09 2.04 2.73
N ARG A 137 -11.27 1.30 3.82
CA ARG A 137 -10.19 1.08 4.79
C ARG A 137 -8.99 0.36 4.19
N ASN A 138 -9.22 -0.57 3.26
CA ASN A 138 -8.16 -1.30 2.56
C ASN A 138 -7.42 -0.39 1.57
N ASP A 139 -8.14 0.38 0.77
CA ASP A 139 -7.56 1.34 -0.17
C ASP A 139 -6.75 2.41 0.58
N LEU A 140 -7.23 2.95 1.70
CA LEU A 140 -6.47 3.92 2.51
C LEU A 140 -5.18 3.31 3.09
N GLN A 141 -5.22 2.04 3.50
CA GLN A 141 -4.01 1.33 3.94
C GLN A 141 -3.00 1.22 2.79
N GLU A 142 -3.46 0.89 1.58
CA GLU A 142 -2.61 0.78 0.40
C GLU A 142 -1.95 2.12 0.04
N VAL A 143 -2.65 3.25 0.20
CA VAL A 143 -2.05 4.59 0.07
C VAL A 143 -0.89 4.74 1.05
N SER A 144 -1.14 4.52 2.34
CA SER A 144 -0.14 4.66 3.39
C SER A 144 1.09 3.78 3.16
N ASP A 145 0.88 2.52 2.78
CA ASP A 145 1.95 1.55 2.52
C ASP A 145 2.75 1.94 1.27
N THR A 146 2.09 2.46 0.24
CA THR A 146 2.75 2.96 -0.98
C THR A 146 3.67 4.13 -0.66
N LEU A 147 3.18 5.11 0.10
CA LEU A 147 3.94 6.32 0.46
C LEU A 147 5.12 5.98 1.38
N ARG A 148 4.93 5.13 2.40
CA ARG A 148 6.01 4.65 3.26
C ARG A 148 7.05 3.85 2.49
N GLY A 149 6.59 2.91 1.67
CA GLY A 149 7.48 2.09 0.84
C GLY A 149 8.29 2.92 -0.15
N ALA A 150 7.77 4.07 -0.60
CA ALA A 150 8.54 5.03 -1.38
C ALA A 150 9.53 5.83 -0.53
N ALA A 151 9.10 6.31 0.64
CA ALA A 151 9.95 7.03 1.60
C ALA A 151 11.19 6.20 1.98
N ASP A 152 11.01 4.92 2.31
CA ASP A 152 12.10 4.01 2.67
C ASP A 152 13.12 3.79 1.53
N ARG A 153 12.70 3.97 0.27
CA ARG A 153 13.58 3.84 -0.90
C ARG A 153 14.37 5.11 -1.18
N LEU A 154 13.93 6.28 -0.71
CA LEU A 154 14.64 7.54 -0.91
C LEU A 154 15.97 7.59 -0.14
N ASP A 155 16.07 6.87 0.98
CA ASP A 155 17.28 6.79 1.81
C ASP A 155 18.35 5.81 1.25
N GLY A 156 18.26 5.45 -0.04
CA GLY A 156 19.31 4.74 -0.75
C GLY A 156 19.60 3.31 -0.27
N THR A 157 18.75 2.72 0.57
CA THR A 157 18.88 1.31 0.99
C THR A 157 17.83 0.45 0.30
N PRO A 158 18.12 -0.13 -0.87
CA PRO A 158 17.24 -1.12 -1.46
C PRO A 158 16.99 -2.26 -0.45
N PRO A 159 15.74 -2.75 -0.30
CA PRO A 159 15.44 -3.86 0.62
C PRO A 159 16.30 -5.11 0.35
N ARG A 160 16.79 -5.26 -0.88
CA ARG A 160 17.73 -6.33 -1.27
C ARG A 160 19.08 -6.24 -0.56
N VAL A 161 19.56 -5.04 -0.22
CA VAL A 161 20.83 -4.82 0.50
C VAL A 161 20.69 -5.24 1.96
N LEU A 162 19.57 -4.96 2.61
CA LEU A 162 19.28 -5.43 3.98
C LEU A 162 19.08 -6.95 4.05
N ALA A 163 18.41 -7.54 3.06
CA ALA A 163 18.28 -9.00 2.95
C ALA A 163 19.62 -9.70 2.70
N ALA A 164 20.53 -9.06 1.94
CA ALA A 164 21.89 -9.53 1.73
C ALA A 164 22.78 -9.35 2.98
N LEU A 165 22.66 -8.22 3.69
CA LEU A 165 23.35 -7.98 4.96
C LEU A 165 22.94 -8.97 6.06
N ASN A 166 21.64 -9.29 6.16
CA ASN A 166 21.16 -10.31 7.08
C ASN A 166 21.61 -11.73 6.70
N ARG A 167 21.93 -11.99 5.42
CA ARG A 167 22.58 -13.25 5.00
C ARG A 167 24.08 -13.25 5.25
N SER A 168 24.76 -12.10 5.16
CA SER A 168 26.20 -11.99 5.42
C SER A 168 26.54 -11.87 6.91
N ALA A 169 25.56 -11.56 7.77
CA ALA A 169 25.70 -11.54 9.23
C ALA A 169 25.57 -12.93 9.87
N ARG A 170 25.82 -14.02 9.13
CA ARG A 170 26.25 -15.28 9.77
C ARG A 170 27.74 -15.16 10.03
N PRO A 171 28.20 -15.11 11.30
CA PRO A 171 29.62 -15.06 11.58
C PRO A 171 30.29 -16.31 11.01
N THR A 172 31.18 -16.12 10.03
CA THR A 172 32.06 -17.17 9.48
C THR A 172 33.13 -17.62 10.48
N ASN A 173 33.10 -17.10 11.72
CA ASN A 173 34.00 -17.49 12.79
C ASN A 173 33.29 -18.39 13.81
N SER A 174 32.82 -19.55 13.36
CA SER A 174 32.66 -20.68 14.28
C SER A 174 34.00 -21.40 14.35
N ILE A 175 34.65 -21.32 15.51
CA ILE A 175 35.92 -21.98 15.83
C ILE A 175 35.72 -23.50 16.01
N TYR A 176 34.49 -24.01 15.90
CA TYR A 176 34.18 -25.44 15.87
C TYR A 176 33.97 -25.91 14.43
N ARG A 177 35.07 -26.05 13.69
CA ARG A 177 35.09 -26.80 12.43
C ARG A 177 35.53 -28.22 12.77
N LEU A 178 34.59 -29.18 12.79
CA LEU A 178 34.94 -30.60 12.69
C LEU A 178 35.58 -30.84 11.31
N PRO A 179 36.67 -31.63 11.21
CA PRO A 179 37.24 -31.98 9.91
C PRO A 179 36.25 -32.82 9.11
N ALA A 180 36.04 -32.44 7.84
CA ALA A 180 35.36 -33.28 6.87
C ALA A 180 36.35 -34.32 6.34
N ASP A 181 35.97 -35.60 6.38
CA ASP A 181 36.77 -36.72 5.90
C ASP A 181 37.09 -36.61 4.40
N SER A 182 38.34 -36.93 4.08
CA SER A 182 38.85 -37.02 2.71
C SER A 182 38.18 -38.15 1.91
N PRO A 183 37.83 -37.95 0.63
CA PRO A 183 37.28 -39.02 -0.20
C PRO A 183 38.35 -40.03 -0.62
N ALA A 184 38.02 -41.32 -0.54
CA ALA A 184 38.88 -42.44 -0.93
C ALA A 184 38.99 -42.61 -2.46
N PRO A 185 40.12 -43.09 -3.00
CA PRO A 185 40.36 -43.17 -4.45
C PRO A 185 40.08 -44.56 -5.06
N GLY A 186 39.64 -44.57 -6.32
CA GLY A 186 39.82 -45.68 -7.27
C GLY A 186 38.71 -45.80 -8.33
N PRO A 187 38.92 -46.52 -9.46
CA PRO A 187 40.11 -46.61 -10.30
C PRO A 187 39.85 -46.11 -11.75
N VAL A 188 40.93 -45.77 -12.45
CA VAL A 188 40.94 -45.34 -13.87
C VAL A 188 40.86 -46.56 -14.81
N ARG A 189 40.01 -46.51 -15.84
CA ARG A 189 40.20 -47.27 -17.10
C ARG A 189 39.91 -46.42 -18.33
N LEU A 190 40.83 -46.51 -19.28
CA LEU A 190 40.95 -45.80 -20.55
C LEU A 190 40.22 -46.53 -21.71
N ALA A 191 39.98 -45.74 -22.76
CA ALA A 191 39.92 -46.08 -24.20
C ALA A 191 38.56 -46.36 -24.88
N TYR A 192 38.23 -45.41 -25.77
CA TYR A 192 37.76 -45.54 -27.17
C TYR A 192 36.40 -46.20 -27.51
N THR A 193 35.60 -45.37 -28.23
CA THR A 193 34.42 -45.52 -29.15
C THR A 193 34.14 -46.88 -29.82
N PRO A 194 32.93 -47.16 -30.40
CA PRO A 194 31.96 -46.21 -31.01
C PRO A 194 30.44 -46.48 -30.79
N ALA A 195 29.61 -45.55 -31.29
CA ALA A 195 28.14 -45.61 -31.31
C ALA A 195 27.57 -46.57 -32.37
N PRO A 196 26.34 -47.08 -32.16
CA PRO A 196 25.44 -47.31 -33.29
C PRO A 196 23.98 -46.86 -33.07
N ARG A 197 23.55 -46.02 -34.03
CA ARG A 197 22.28 -45.99 -34.79
C ARG A 197 20.93 -46.28 -34.14
N HIS A 198 20.06 -45.28 -34.35
CA HIS A 198 18.61 -45.32 -34.43
C HIS A 198 18.04 -46.62 -35.05
N GLY A 199 17.04 -47.17 -34.35
CA GLY A 199 16.00 -48.04 -34.90
C GLY A 199 14.65 -47.33 -34.77
N ARG A 200 13.85 -47.47 -35.81
CA ARG A 200 12.61 -46.76 -36.15
C ARG A 200 11.42 -47.19 -35.31
#